data_AF-G2IJX2-F1
#
_entry.id   AF-G2IJX2-F1
#
_cell.length_a   1.000
_cell.length_b   1.000
_cell.length_c   1.000
_cell.angle_alpha   90.00
_cell.angle_beta   90.00
_cell.angle_gamma   90.00
#
_symmetry.space_group_name_H-M   'P 1'
#
loop_
_entity.id
_entity.type
_entity.pdbx_description
1 polymer ?
#
loop_
_entity_poly.entity_id
_entity_poly.type
_entity_poly.pdbx_seq_one_letter_code
_entity_poly.pdbx_strand_id
1 'polypeptide(L)' 'MKAKGVGESGICSVGAAIAHAIYNATGVRLHDYPVTLDKHLLLLPKPV' A
#
# COMPACT_ATOMS: atom_id res chain seq x y z
N MET A 1 -24.77 17.99 20.31
CA MET A 1 -23.91 16.78 20.37
C MET A 1 -22.76 16.96 19.38
N LYS A 2 -21.49 16.83 19.80
CA LYS A 2 -20.28 17.06 18.96
C LYS A 2 -19.75 15.76 18.34
N ALA A 3 -20.63 14.88 17.87
CA ALA A 3 -20.25 13.57 17.34
C ALA A 3 -19.69 13.69 15.91
N LYS A 4 -18.67 12.90 15.59
CA LYS A 4 -18.15 12.73 14.23
C LYS A 4 -18.28 11.26 13.83
N GLY A 5 -18.52 11.00 12.55
CA GLY A 5 -18.48 9.66 11.99
C GLY A 5 -17.05 9.13 11.95
N VAL A 6 -16.84 7.91 12.45
CA VAL A 6 -15.53 7.23 12.46
C VAL A 6 -15.57 5.87 11.73
N GLY A 7 -16.75 5.42 11.30
CA GLY A 7 -16.94 4.08 10.73
C GLY A 7 -16.09 3.78 9.51
N GLU A 8 -15.85 4.77 8.65
CA GLU A 8 -15.10 4.61 7.40
C GLU A 8 -13.65 5.09 7.53
N SER A 9 -13.35 5.96 8.51
CA SER A 9 -12.02 6.57 8.64
C SER A 9 -10.91 5.54 8.86
N GLY A 10 -11.24 4.38 9.44
CA GLY A 10 -10.27 3.30 9.66
C GLY A 10 -9.81 2.64 8.37
N ILE A 11 -10.67 2.52 7.35
CA ILE A 11 -10.32 1.83 6.09
C ILE A 11 -9.82 2.79 5.01
N CYS A 12 -10.23 4.06 5.05
CA CYS A 12 -9.90 5.06 4.02
C CYS A 12 -8.39 5.18 3.73
N SER A 13 -7.52 5.04 4.72
CA SER A 13 -6.07 5.25 4.57
C SER A 13 -5.23 3.96 4.58
N VAL A 14 -5.82 2.81 4.92
CA VAL A 14 -5.07 1.56 5.15
C VAL A 14 -4.38 1.07 3.88
N GLY A 15 -5.09 1.05 2.75
CA GLY A 15 -4.49 0.60 1.47
C GLY A 15 -3.29 1.45 1.05
N ALA A 16 -3.42 2.78 1.18
CA ALA A 16 -2.35 3.72 0.86
C ALA A 16 -1.16 3.59 1.82
N ALA A 17 -1.40 3.40 3.12
CA ALA A 17 -0.36 3.19 4.12
C ALA A 17 0.47 1.93 3.84
N ILE A 18 -0.19 0.82 3.49
CA ILE A 18 0.47 -0.44 3.13
C ILE A 18 1.31 -0.26 1.85
N ALA A 19 0.75 0.34 0.80
CA ALA A 19 1.48 0.59 -0.44
C ALA A 19 2.72 1.48 -0.22
N HIS A 20 2.63 2.47 0.68
CA HIS A 20 3.77 3.31 1.03
C HIS A 20 4.84 2.56 1.83
N ALA A 21 4.44 1.67 2.75
CA ALA A 21 5.38 0.81 3.49
C ALA A 21 6.15 -0.13 2.55
N ILE A 22 5.49 -0.69 1.54
CA ILE A 22 6.11 -1.55 0.52
C ILE A 22 7.14 -0.75 -0.30
N TYR A 23 6.79 0.47 -0.72
CA TYR A 23 7.73 1.36 -1.41
C TYR A 23 8.94 1.69 -0.52
N ASN A 24 8.72 1.97 0.76
CA ASN A 24 9.81 2.24 1.70
C ASN A 24 10.75 1.03 1.88
N ALA A 25 10.20 -0.19 1.89
CA ALA A 25 10.99 -1.41 2.08
C ALA A 25 11.77 -1.83 0.83
N THR A 26 11.24 -1.56 -0.37
CA THR A 26 11.71 -2.17 -1.62
C THR A 26 12.18 -1.17 -2.66
N GLY A 27 11.88 0.11 -2.48
CA GLY A 27 12.11 1.16 -3.48
C GLY A 27 11.17 1.08 -4.70
N VAL A 28 10.34 0.05 -4.79
CA VAL A 28 9.44 -0.20 -5.92
C VAL A 28 8.04 0.31 -5.58
N ARG A 29 7.48 1.17 -6.45
CA ARG A 29 6.14 1.74 -6.25
C ARG A 29 5.13 1.15 -7.23
N LEU A 30 4.15 0.42 -6.69
CA LEU A 30 2.99 -0.03 -7.46
C LEU A 30 1.84 0.95 -7.30
N HIS A 31 1.20 1.28 -8.43
CA HIS A 31 -0.01 2.09 -8.49
C HIS A 31 -1.26 1.27 -8.84
N ASP A 32 -1.07 0.03 -9.31
CA ASP A 32 -2.15 -0.87 -9.68
C ASP A 32 -2.48 -1.82 -8.53
N TYR A 33 -3.66 -1.64 -7.95
CA TYR A 33 -4.17 -2.51 -6.88
C TYR A 33 -4.88 -3.74 -7.47
N PRO A 34 -4.86 -4.90 -6.79
CA PRO A 34 -4.15 -5.19 -5.54
C PRO A 34 -2.62 -5.33 -5.72
N VAL A 35 -1.86 -5.02 -4.66
CA VAL A 35 -0.40 -5.17 -4.62
C VAL A 35 -0.05 -6.64 -4.39
N THR A 36 -0.09 -7.41 -5.47
CA THR A 36 0.23 -8.84 -5.46
C THR A 36 1.73 -9.08 -5.64
N LEU A 37 2.19 -10.24 -5.18
CA LEU A 37 3.60 -10.63 -5.24
C LEU A 37 4.10 -10.75 -6.68
N ASP A 38 3.26 -11.27 -7.59
CA ASP A 38 3.55 -11.37 -9.02
C ASP A 38 3.90 -10.01 -9.65
N LYS A 39 3.07 -8.98 -9.45
CA LYS A 39 3.35 -7.63 -9.93
C LYS A 39 4.60 -7.02 -9.27
N HIS A 40 4.84 -7.32 -8.00
CA HIS A 40 5.95 -6.75 -7.24
C HIS A 40 7.31 -7.37 -7.65
N LEU A 41 7.38 -8.69 -7.81
CA LEU A 41 8.59 -9.42 -8.23
C LEU A 41 9.07 -9.05 -9.64
N LEU A 42 8.16 -8.67 -10.54
CA LEU A 42 8.53 -8.21 -11.90
C LEU A 42 9.36 -6.92 -11.90
N LEU A 43 9.22 -6.11 -10.85
CA LEU A 43 9.84 -4.79 -10.76
C LEU A 43 11.04 -4.76 -9.78
N LEU A 44 11.24 -5.85 -9.03
CA LEU A 44 12.34 -5.96 -8.08
C LEU A 44 13.69 -6.14 -8.80
N PRO A 45 14.79 -5.57 -8.26
CA PRO A 45 16.13 -5.85 -8.76
C PRO A 45 16.44 -7.34 -8.55
N LYS A 46 17.03 -7.97 -9.58
CA LYS A 46 17.43 -9.37 -9.48
C LYS A 46 18.52 -9.51 -8.40
N PRO A 47 18.41 -10.51 -7.52
CA PRO A 47 19.49 -10.81 -6.59
C PRO A 47 20.74 -11.18 -7.42
N VAL A 48 21.87 -10.58 -7.04
CA VAL A 48 23.20 -10.93 -7.56
C VAL A 48 23.69 -12.24 -6.96
#